data_AF-A0A3C8C950-F1
#
_entry.id   AF-A0A3C8C950-F1
#
_cell.length_a   1.000
_cell.length_b   1.000
_cell.length_c   1.000
_cell.angle_alpha   90.00
_cell.angle_beta   90.00
_cell.angle_gamma   90.00
#
_symmetry.space_group_name_H-M   'P 1'
#
loop_
_entity.id
_entity.type
_entity.pdbx_description
1 polymer ?
#
loop_
_entity_poly.entity_id
_entity_poly.type
_entity_poly.pdbx_seq_one_letter_code
_entity_poly.pdbx_strand_id
1 'polypeptide(L)' 'MSIQVTIDTTPNEHALKFNVNKKILDSGYKTFNSLEDAKDFPVAAKI' A
#
# COMPACT_ATOMS: atom_id res chain seq x y z
N MET A 1 3.09 -16.04 13.53
CA MET A 1 2.27 -14.81 13.32
C MET A 1 1.97 -14.71 11.83
N SER A 2 0.71 -14.79 11.42
CA SER A 2 0.32 -14.78 10.00
C SER A 2 0.07 -13.36 9.50
N ILE A 3 0.50 -13.07 8.28
CA ILE A 3 0.17 -11.84 7.57
C ILE A 3 -1.20 -12.03 6.93
N GLN A 4 -2.12 -11.11 7.21
CA GLN A 4 -3.45 -11.08 6.62
C GLN A 4 -3.59 -9.80 5.83
N VAL A 5 -3.94 -9.95 4.54
CA VAL A 5 -4.20 -8.86 3.61
C VAL A 5 -5.67 -8.97 3.20
N THR A 6 -6.42 -7.88 3.34
CA THR A 6 -7.80 -7.77 2.85
C THR A 6 -7.87 -6.72 1.77
N ILE A 7 -8.74 -6.95 0.78
CA ILE A 7 -8.92 -6.07 -0.37
C ILE A 7 -10.31 -5.48 -0.25
N ASP A 8 -10.37 -4.16 -0.16
CA ASP A 8 -11.60 -3.38 -0.23
C ASP A 8 -11.65 -2.69 -1.59
N THR A 9 -12.75 -2.91 -2.31
CA THR A 9 -13.03 -2.18 -3.54
C THR A 9 -13.49 -0.78 -3.19
N THR A 10 -12.86 0.21 -3.80
CA THR A 10 -13.32 1.60 -3.67
C THR A 10 -14.32 1.89 -4.79
N PRO A 11 -15.18 2.92 -4.66
CA PRO A 11 -16.08 3.33 -5.73
C PRO A 11 -15.35 3.81 -7.01
N ASN A 12 -14.03 3.96 -6.96
CA ASN A 12 -13.20 4.24 -8.14
C ASN A 12 -12.64 2.92 -8.69
N GLU A 13 -13.01 2.55 -9.91
CA GLU A 13 -12.57 1.31 -10.58
C GLU A 13 -11.05 1.25 -10.81
N HIS A 14 -10.38 2.39 -10.78
CA HIS A 14 -8.93 2.50 -10.91
C HIS A 14 -8.20 2.52 -9.56
N ALA A 15 -8.91 2.40 -8.43
CA ALA A 15 -8.32 2.42 -7.09
C ALA A 15 -8.79 1.24 -6.23
N LEU A 16 -7.82 0.46 -5.75
CA LEU A 16 -8.02 -0.65 -4.82
C LEU A 16 -7.39 -0.33 -3.47
N LYS A 17 -8.09 -0.68 -2.38
CA LYS A 17 -7.60 -0.49 -1.03
C LYS A 17 -7.15 -1.81 -0.45
N PHE A 18 -5.86 -1.92 -0.15
CA PHE A 18 -5.27 -3.09 0.51
C PHE A 18 -5.08 -2.77 2.00
N ASN A 19 -5.78 -3.48 2.87
CA ASN A 19 -5.59 -3.38 4.31
C ASN A 19 -4.76 -4.56 4.80
N VAL A 20 -3.83 -4.32 5.72
CA VAL A 20 -2.94 -5.34 6.24
C VAL A 20 -2.96 -5.32 7.77
N ASN A 21 -2.87 -6.49 8.39
CA ASN A 21 -2.83 -6.60 9.86
C ASN A 21 -1.48 -6.24 10.49
N LYS A 22 -0.52 -5.79 9.68
CA LYS A 22 0.83 -5.41 10.10
C LYS A 22 1.10 -3.94 9.81
N LYS A 23 1.85 -3.30 10.69
CA LYS A 23 2.34 -1.93 10.50
C LYS A 23 3.31 -1.91 9.31
N ILE A 24 2.92 -1.23 8.22
CA ILE A 24 3.72 -1.05 6.99
C ILE A 24 4.41 0.31 6.92
N LEU A 25 3.93 1.29 7.70
CA LEU A 25 4.50 2.64 7.81
C LEU A 25 4.69 2.95 9.29
N ASP A 26 5.82 3.57 9.64
CA ASP A 26 6.11 3.87 11.05
C ASP A 26 5.19 4.96 11.61
N SER A 27 4.82 5.94 10.79
CA SER A 27 3.81 6.94 11.12
C SER A 27 3.28 7.64 9.87
N GLY A 28 2.03 8.10 9.94
CA GLY A 28 1.39 8.88 8.88
C GLY A 28 0.94 8.07 7.66
N TYR A 29 0.77 8.78 6.55
CA TYR A 29 0.45 8.24 5.24
C TYR A 29 1.53 8.69 4.25
N LYS A 30 1.93 7.80 3.34
CA LYS A 30 2.77 8.16 2.19
C LYS A 30 1.99 7.92 0.91
N THR A 31 2.02 8.92 0.03
CA THR A 31 1.46 8.86 -1.31
C THR A 31 2.60 8.86 -2.30
N PHE A 32 2.68 7.81 -3.11
CA PHE A 32 3.69 7.68 -4.15
C PHE A 32 3.06 8.08 -5.48
N ASN A 33 3.54 9.17 -6.08
CA ASN A 33 3.07 9.64 -7.40
C ASN A 33 3.99 9.17 -8.55
N SER A 34 5.17 8.63 -8.23
CA SER A 34 6.16 8.22 -9.22
C SER A 34 6.99 7.08 -8.69
N LEU A 35 7.50 6.24 -9.59
CA LEU A 35 8.34 5.09 -9.26
C LEU A 35 9.56 5.48 -8.42
N GLU A 36 10.10 6.69 -8.62
CA GLU A 36 11.26 7.20 -7.90
C GLU A 36 11.01 7.36 -6.41
N ASP A 37 9.82 7.82 -6.01
CA ASP A 37 9.43 7.97 -4.60
C ASP A 37 9.15 6.59 -3.97
N ALA A 38 8.68 5.65 -4.79
CA ALA A 38 8.43 4.28 -4.39
C ALA A 38 9.70 3.43 -4.27
N LYS A 39 10.86 3.85 -4.83
CA LYS A 39 12.12 3.07 -4.84
C LYS A 39 12.57 2.64 -3.44
N ASP A 40 12.33 3.48 -2.43
CA ASP A 40 12.71 3.20 -1.03
C ASP A 40 11.77 2.16 -0.37
N PHE A 41 10.62 1.89 -0.98
CA PHE A 41 9.59 1.00 -0.45
C PHE A 41 9.41 -0.21 -1.38
N PRO A 42 9.93 -1.39 -1.02
CA PRO A 42 9.94 -2.56 -1.92
C PRO A 42 8.54 -3.04 -2.33
N VAL A 43 7.53 -2.78 -1.50
CA VAL A 43 6.12 -3.08 -1.84
C VAL A 43 5.56 -2.06 -2.82
N ALA A 44 5.81 -0.76 -2.59
CA ALA A 44 5.33 0.30 -3.47
C ALA A 44 6.05 0.29 -4.83
N ALA A 45 7.32 -0.12 -4.88
CA ALA A 45 8.08 -0.24 -6.13
C ALA A 45 7.66 -1.43 -7.01
N LYS A 46 6.88 -2.38 -6.47
CA LYS A 46 6.46 -3.61 -7.15
C LYS A 46 4.98 -3.65 -7.53
N ILE A 47 4.21 -2.62 -7.16
CA ILE A 47 2.81 -2.42 -7.62
C ILE A 47 2.79 -1.57 -8.89
#